data_AF-A0A960LU14-F1
#
_entry.id   AF-A0A960LU14-F1
#
_cell.length_a   1.000
_cell.length_b   1.000
_cell.length_c   1.000
_cell.angle_alpha   90.00
_cell.angle_beta   90.00
_cell.angle_gamma   90.00
#
_symmetry.space_group_name_H-M   'P 1'
#
loop_
_entity.id
_entity.type
_entity.pdbx_description
1 polymer ?
#
loop_
_entity_poly.entity_id
_entity_poly.type
_entity_poly.pdbx_seq_one_letter_code
_entity_poly.pdbx_strand_id
1 'polypeptide(L)'
;MNKYSCAGLIYGPHAHHLDHLAVLCILLDIPLIVSEPEIEEEANRYYPQLVTFCMSSLNLAEQVTRTYDVIFSSLPKDLFDQIFFVAENMQKKKLLSIWVPHGNSDKGHASYFMEGLIKEKIALVYGQKMIDFFIEKKVYDQLYAAIILGNYRWEFYSEHKAFYDPLAQKEIFSKLPRGEKTILYAPTWHDVEKSSSLKEAWPLLLEKLPDNWNLILKLHPNALQKPHEVEKIHHLAENKKNVLVIESFPPIYPLLNGVDIYLGDMSSIGYDFLTFKKPMFFLNQNKRDVAKDKGLYLFRCGVSLKPEEYANVFSLMQDDPNRFQKIQEEVYAYVFGEKRPKEELKQKIITTYERFLEDEFYLF
;
A
#
# COMPACT_ATOMS: atom_id res chain seq x y z
N MET A 1 -4.46 22.71 -20.32
CA MET A 1 -5.69 22.37 -19.58
C MET A 1 -6.06 20.95 -19.96
N ASN A 2 -6.36 20.06 -19.01
CA ASN A 2 -6.80 18.71 -19.32
C ASN A 2 -8.12 18.78 -20.10
N LYS A 3 -8.23 17.97 -21.16
CA LYS A 3 -9.44 17.89 -21.99
C LYS A 3 -10.62 17.29 -21.24
N TYR A 4 -10.33 16.41 -20.27
CA TYR A 4 -11.32 15.67 -19.49
C TYR A 4 -11.23 16.00 -18.00
N SER A 5 -12.39 16.00 -17.35
CA SER A 5 -12.51 16.19 -15.91
C SER A 5 -12.16 14.90 -15.17
N CYS A 6 -11.30 14.99 -14.15
CA CYS A 6 -10.69 13.84 -13.48
C CYS A 6 -10.79 13.96 -11.96
N ALA A 7 -10.92 12.84 -11.25
CA ALA A 7 -10.81 12.78 -9.79
C ALA A 7 -10.26 11.42 -9.32
N GLY A 8 -9.68 11.39 -8.13
CA GLY A 8 -9.48 10.14 -7.38
C GLY A 8 -10.74 9.74 -6.61
N LEU A 9 -10.90 8.46 -6.32
CA LEU A 9 -12.02 7.94 -5.53
C LEU A 9 -11.58 6.87 -4.52
N ILE A 10 -11.86 7.12 -3.24
CA ILE A 10 -11.88 6.11 -2.18
C ILE A 10 -13.34 5.90 -1.75
N TYR A 11 -13.89 4.75 -2.11
CA TYR A 11 -15.24 4.35 -1.72
C TYR A 11 -15.20 3.36 -0.56
N GLY A 12 -16.00 3.60 0.46
CA GLY A 12 -16.07 2.81 1.69
C GLY A 12 -14.89 3.05 2.65
N PRO A 13 -14.81 2.27 3.73
CA PRO A 13 -13.83 2.44 4.81
C PRO A 13 -12.45 1.87 4.43
N HIS A 14 -11.89 2.34 3.30
CA HIS A 14 -10.63 1.89 2.74
C HIS A 14 -9.53 2.95 2.87
N ALA A 15 -9.33 3.46 4.09
CA ALA A 15 -8.30 4.44 4.42
C ALA A 15 -6.88 4.06 3.95
N HIS A 16 -6.62 2.76 3.82
CA HIS A 16 -5.36 2.22 3.32
C HIS A 16 -5.07 2.53 1.84
N HIS A 17 -6.07 2.95 1.06
CA HIS A 17 -5.85 3.46 -0.29
C HIS A 17 -5.37 4.92 -0.30
N LEU A 18 -5.47 5.65 0.83
CA LEU A 18 -5.22 7.09 0.89
C LEU A 18 -3.79 7.44 0.48
N ASP A 19 -2.78 6.76 1.02
CA ASP A 19 -1.36 7.03 0.71
C ASP A 19 -1.00 6.80 -0.78
N HIS A 20 -1.83 6.04 -1.50
CA HIS A 20 -1.67 5.81 -2.93
C HIS A 20 -2.41 6.88 -3.74
N LEU A 21 -3.70 7.05 -3.46
CA LEU A 21 -4.56 7.94 -4.24
C LEU A 21 -4.31 9.41 -3.93
N ALA A 22 -4.00 9.79 -2.69
CA ALA A 22 -3.69 11.18 -2.35
C ALA A 22 -2.45 11.67 -3.09
N VAL A 23 -1.36 10.89 -3.07
CA VAL A 23 -0.13 11.23 -3.78
C VAL A 23 -0.35 11.30 -5.29
N LEU A 24 -1.11 10.34 -5.85
CA LEU A 24 -1.46 10.35 -7.26
C LEU A 24 -2.31 11.57 -7.64
N CYS A 25 -3.29 11.93 -6.81
CA CYS A 25 -4.16 13.08 -7.04
C CYS A 25 -3.38 14.40 -7.03
N ILE A 26 -2.45 14.55 -6.07
CA ILE A 26 -1.54 15.70 -6.02
C ILE A 26 -0.66 15.73 -7.28
N LEU A 27 -0.11 14.58 -7.70
CA LEU A 27 0.73 14.50 -8.91
C LEU A 27 -0.04 14.93 -10.17
N LEU A 28 -1.32 14.59 -10.26
CA LEU A 28 -2.16 14.87 -11.42
C LEU A 28 -2.88 16.23 -11.34
N ASP A 29 -2.76 16.96 -10.22
CA ASP A 29 -3.55 18.16 -9.89
C ASP A 29 -5.06 17.94 -9.99
N ILE A 30 -5.56 16.85 -9.39
CA ILE A 30 -6.99 16.49 -9.38
C ILE A 30 -7.49 16.34 -7.93
N PRO A 31 -8.79 16.54 -7.67
CA PRO A 31 -9.34 16.32 -6.33
C PRO A 31 -9.46 14.83 -6.00
N LEU A 32 -9.49 14.53 -4.69
CA LEU A 32 -9.84 13.22 -4.16
C LEU A 32 -11.27 13.25 -3.61
N ILE A 33 -12.09 12.28 -4.04
CA ILE A 33 -13.44 12.07 -3.54
C ILE A 33 -13.41 10.90 -2.57
N VAL A 34 -14.02 11.08 -1.41
CA VAL A 34 -14.12 10.03 -0.38
C VAL A 34 -15.57 9.86 0.05
N SER A 35 -15.97 8.65 0.46
CA SER A 35 -17.32 8.42 0.99
C SER A 35 -17.43 8.43 2.51
N GLU A 36 -16.29 8.37 3.20
CA GLU A 36 -16.21 8.29 4.66
C GLU A 36 -15.57 9.56 5.24
N PRO A 37 -16.22 10.25 6.19
CA PRO A 37 -15.67 11.45 6.83
C PRO A 37 -14.31 11.24 7.50
N GLU A 38 -14.07 10.05 8.04
CA GLU A 38 -12.79 9.72 8.70
C GLU A 38 -11.62 9.74 7.69
N ILE A 39 -11.87 9.36 6.44
CA ILE A 39 -10.85 9.40 5.38
C ILE A 39 -10.63 10.84 4.92
N GLU A 40 -11.66 11.69 4.91
CA GLU A 40 -11.51 13.12 4.66
C GLU A 40 -10.65 13.80 5.75
N GLU A 41 -10.87 13.46 7.02
CA GLU A 41 -10.06 13.95 8.13
C GLU A 41 -8.59 13.52 7.98
N GLU A 42 -8.34 12.24 7.68
CA GLU A 42 -6.98 11.74 7.42
C GLU A 42 -6.34 12.42 6.19
N ALA A 43 -7.09 12.62 5.11
CA ALA A 43 -6.60 13.31 3.91
C ALA A 43 -6.19 14.75 4.22
N ASN A 44 -7.05 15.50 4.91
CA ASN A 44 -6.77 16.89 5.31
C ASN A 44 -5.59 17.00 6.28
N ARG A 45 -5.42 16.01 7.16
CA ARG A 45 -4.32 15.96 8.13
C ARG A 45 -2.98 15.60 7.49
N TYR A 46 -2.96 14.56 6.67
CA TYR A 46 -1.73 13.96 6.14
C TYR A 46 -1.33 14.49 4.76
N TYR A 47 -2.25 15.08 4.01
CA TYR A 47 -2.06 15.63 2.67
C TYR A 47 -2.72 17.01 2.55
N PRO A 48 -2.29 18.03 3.32
CA PRO A 48 -2.98 19.32 3.40
C PRO A 48 -3.05 20.10 2.07
N GLN A 49 -2.22 19.75 1.09
CA GLN A 49 -2.26 20.32 -0.25
C GLN A 49 -3.29 19.66 -1.19
N LEU A 50 -3.89 18.54 -0.78
CA LEU A 50 -4.87 17.81 -1.57
C LEU A 50 -6.27 18.41 -1.37
N VAL A 51 -6.92 18.76 -2.48
CA VAL A 51 -8.34 19.11 -2.45
C VAL A 51 -9.13 17.81 -2.28
N THR A 52 -9.81 17.68 -1.13
CA THR A 52 -10.63 16.50 -0.80
C THR A 52 -12.10 16.90 -0.68
N PHE A 53 -12.99 16.04 -1.18
CA PHE A 53 -14.43 16.18 -1.03
C PHE A 53 -15.02 14.90 -0.41
N CYS A 54 -15.65 15.01 0.75
CA CYS A 54 -16.51 13.96 1.29
C CYS A 54 -17.91 14.01 0.66
N MET A 55 -18.34 12.90 0.07
CA MET A 55 -19.68 12.74 -0.51
C MET A 55 -20.36 11.50 0.08
N SER A 56 -21.59 11.67 0.58
CA SER A 56 -22.39 10.52 1.02
C SER A 56 -22.56 9.49 -0.09
N SER A 57 -22.41 8.21 0.25
CA SER A 57 -22.61 7.08 -0.66
C SER A 57 -23.96 7.09 -1.39
N LEU A 58 -24.99 7.75 -0.83
CA LEU A 58 -26.31 7.89 -1.45
C LEU A 58 -26.30 8.73 -2.73
N ASN A 59 -25.50 9.80 -2.78
CA ASN A 59 -25.49 10.77 -3.88
C ASN A 59 -24.19 10.75 -4.69
N LEU A 60 -23.16 10.07 -4.18
CA LEU A 60 -21.81 10.03 -4.75
C LEU A 60 -21.85 9.63 -6.22
N ALA A 61 -22.52 8.52 -6.55
CA ALA A 61 -22.54 8.00 -7.92
C ALA A 61 -23.08 9.02 -8.93
N GLU A 62 -24.19 9.69 -8.60
CA GLU A 62 -24.81 10.69 -9.47
C GLU A 62 -23.93 11.93 -9.65
N GLN A 63 -23.42 12.49 -8.55
CA GLN A 63 -22.61 13.72 -8.57
C GLN A 63 -21.28 13.50 -9.30
N VAL A 64 -20.62 12.37 -9.03
CA VAL A 64 -19.37 12.01 -9.69
C VAL A 64 -19.59 11.81 -11.18
N THR A 65 -20.60 11.04 -11.58
CA THR A 65 -20.93 10.81 -13.01
C THR A 65 -21.18 12.13 -13.74
N ARG A 66 -21.88 13.07 -13.10
CA ARG A 66 -22.19 14.39 -13.70
C ARG A 66 -20.96 15.25 -13.91
N THR A 67 -20.00 15.16 -13.01
CA THR A 67 -18.91 16.13 -12.89
C THR A 67 -17.64 15.66 -13.57
N TYR A 68 -17.35 14.36 -13.54
CA TYR A 68 -16.07 13.79 -13.95
C TYR A 68 -16.22 12.84 -15.13
N ASP A 69 -15.17 12.69 -15.92
CA ASP A 69 -15.08 11.76 -17.04
C ASP A 69 -14.19 10.55 -16.70
N VAL A 70 -13.13 10.80 -15.92
CA VAL A 70 -12.12 9.79 -15.54
C VAL A 70 -12.00 9.70 -14.02
N ILE A 71 -12.06 8.49 -13.48
CA ILE A 71 -11.93 8.22 -12.04
C ILE A 71 -10.75 7.29 -11.79
N PHE A 72 -9.80 7.74 -10.97
CA PHE A 72 -8.70 6.92 -10.46
C PHE A 72 -9.13 6.24 -9.17
N SER A 73 -9.13 4.90 -9.13
CA SER A 73 -9.55 4.16 -7.94
C SER A 73 -8.83 2.83 -7.80
N SER A 74 -8.75 2.31 -6.58
CA SER A 74 -8.26 0.95 -6.33
C SER A 74 -9.38 -0.10 -6.30
N LEU A 75 -10.63 0.30 -6.57
CA LEU A 75 -11.75 -0.62 -6.74
C LEU A 75 -11.58 -1.43 -8.05
N PRO A 76 -11.79 -2.75 -8.03
CA PRO A 76 -11.92 -3.52 -9.25
C PRO A 76 -13.11 -3.05 -10.09
N LYS A 77 -12.98 -3.15 -11.42
CA LYS A 77 -13.97 -2.69 -12.40
C LYS A 77 -15.39 -3.18 -12.13
N ASP A 78 -15.53 -4.42 -11.70
CA ASP A 78 -16.84 -5.01 -11.40
C ASP A 78 -17.56 -4.30 -10.26
N LEU A 79 -16.84 -3.93 -9.21
CA LEU A 79 -17.40 -3.18 -8.09
C LEU A 79 -17.65 -1.72 -8.49
N PHE A 80 -16.74 -1.12 -9.26
CA PHE A 80 -16.93 0.22 -9.81
C PHE A 80 -18.21 0.28 -10.67
N ASP A 81 -18.38 -0.65 -11.61
CA ASP A 81 -19.57 -0.69 -12.46
C ASP A 81 -20.85 -0.87 -11.65
N GLN A 82 -20.85 -1.69 -10.60
CA GLN A 82 -22.02 -1.84 -9.73
C GLN A 82 -22.39 -0.53 -9.02
N ILE A 83 -21.40 0.22 -8.54
CA ILE A 83 -21.62 1.50 -7.84
C ILE A 83 -22.19 2.55 -8.80
N PHE A 84 -21.67 2.62 -10.03
CA PHE A 84 -21.98 3.70 -10.97
C PHE A 84 -23.08 3.38 -12.01
N PHE A 85 -23.49 2.11 -12.14
CA PHE A 85 -24.42 1.64 -13.18
C PHE A 85 -25.69 2.50 -13.33
N VAL A 86 -26.38 2.79 -12.22
CA VAL A 86 -27.64 3.55 -12.28
C VAL A 86 -27.39 4.98 -12.72
N ALA A 87 -26.38 5.63 -12.15
CA ALA A 87 -26.03 7.02 -12.47
C ALA A 87 -25.59 7.19 -13.93
N GLU A 88 -24.74 6.29 -14.43
CA GLU A 88 -24.26 6.31 -15.83
C GLU A 88 -25.42 6.14 -16.83
N ASN A 89 -26.36 5.22 -16.54
CA ASN A 89 -27.53 5.01 -17.39
C ASN A 89 -28.48 6.22 -17.37
N MET A 90 -28.74 6.80 -16.20
CA MET A 90 -29.60 7.98 -16.08
C MET A 90 -29.02 9.20 -16.80
N GLN A 91 -27.70 9.38 -16.75
CA GLN A 91 -27.01 10.51 -17.37
C GLN A 91 -26.57 10.25 -18.81
N LYS A 92 -26.73 9.01 -19.31
CA LYS A 92 -26.24 8.57 -20.63
C LYS A 92 -24.76 8.90 -20.84
N LYS A 93 -23.96 8.70 -19.78
CA LYS A 93 -22.53 8.98 -19.74
C LYS A 93 -21.81 7.83 -19.06
N LYS A 94 -20.78 7.28 -19.70
CA LYS A 94 -19.93 6.25 -19.12
C LYS A 94 -18.67 6.90 -18.55
N LEU A 95 -18.32 6.54 -17.32
CA LEU A 95 -17.07 6.91 -16.68
C LEU A 95 -15.95 5.95 -17.10
N LEU A 96 -14.76 6.50 -17.31
CA LEU A 96 -13.54 5.70 -17.39
C LEU A 96 -12.96 5.52 -15.99
N SER A 97 -12.96 4.29 -15.48
CA SER A 97 -12.19 3.93 -14.29
C SER A 97 -10.76 3.54 -14.68
N ILE A 98 -9.78 4.09 -13.97
CA ILE A 98 -8.36 3.70 -14.08
C ILE A 98 -7.95 3.07 -12.75
N TRP A 99 -7.50 1.83 -12.82
CA TRP A 99 -7.13 1.09 -11.61
C TRP A 99 -5.79 1.55 -11.05
N VAL A 100 -5.74 1.79 -9.73
CA VAL A 100 -4.55 2.24 -8.99
C VAL A 100 -4.12 1.18 -7.98
N PRO A 101 -2.85 0.74 -7.98
CA PRO A 101 -2.37 -0.28 -7.04
C PRO A 101 -2.20 0.30 -5.64
N HIS A 102 -2.68 -0.43 -4.63
CA HIS A 102 -2.51 -0.09 -3.21
C HIS A 102 -1.39 -0.91 -2.53
N GLY A 103 -0.30 -1.17 -3.27
CA GLY A 103 0.90 -1.87 -2.79
C GLY A 103 1.41 -2.91 -3.80
N ASN A 104 2.69 -3.29 -3.69
CA ASN A 104 3.23 -4.45 -4.39
C ASN A 104 3.11 -5.67 -3.46
N SER A 105 2.41 -6.73 -3.89
CA SER A 105 2.13 -7.89 -3.06
C SER A 105 2.64 -9.17 -3.71
N ASP A 106 3.05 -10.13 -2.88
CA ASP A 106 3.32 -11.51 -3.30
C ASP A 106 2.12 -12.44 -3.05
N LYS A 107 1.06 -11.91 -2.43
CA LYS A 107 -0.22 -12.62 -2.28
C LYS A 107 -0.93 -12.71 -3.63
N GLY A 108 -1.74 -13.76 -3.80
CA GLY A 108 -2.51 -13.97 -5.03
C GLY A 108 -1.84 -14.88 -6.04
N HIS A 109 -0.60 -15.35 -5.82
CA HIS A 109 -0.03 -16.40 -6.68
C HIS A 109 -0.76 -17.75 -6.47
N ALA A 110 -1.20 -18.02 -5.24
CA ALA A 110 -1.92 -19.25 -4.87
C ALA A 110 -3.44 -19.09 -4.79
N SER A 111 -3.97 -17.89 -5.05
CA SER A 111 -5.40 -17.57 -4.91
C SER A 111 -5.89 -16.64 -6.04
N TYR A 112 -7.20 -16.53 -6.22
CA TYR A 112 -7.79 -15.58 -7.15
C TYR A 112 -7.63 -14.17 -6.58
N PHE A 113 -6.85 -13.32 -7.25
CA PHE A 113 -6.57 -11.97 -6.78
C PHE A 113 -6.46 -11.01 -7.95
N MET A 114 -5.36 -11.06 -8.72
CA MET A 114 -5.15 -10.17 -9.86
C MET A 114 -6.13 -10.45 -11.00
N GLU A 115 -6.62 -11.69 -11.10
CA GLU A 115 -7.65 -12.07 -12.07
C GLU A 115 -8.94 -11.24 -11.94
N GLY A 116 -9.21 -10.65 -10.77
CA GLY A 116 -10.31 -9.70 -10.57
C GLY A 116 -10.18 -8.42 -11.41
N LEU A 117 -9.00 -8.15 -11.97
CA LEU A 117 -8.71 -6.98 -12.80
C LEU A 117 -8.87 -7.28 -14.31
N ILE A 118 -9.40 -8.45 -14.70
CA ILE A 118 -9.55 -8.87 -16.11
C ILE A 118 -10.47 -7.97 -16.95
N LYS A 119 -11.20 -7.05 -16.33
CA LYS A 119 -12.08 -6.07 -17.01
C LYS A 119 -11.51 -4.65 -17.04
N GLU A 120 -10.37 -4.42 -16.41
CA GLU A 120 -9.74 -3.10 -16.41
C GLU A 120 -9.28 -2.72 -17.82
N LYS A 121 -9.41 -1.45 -18.21
CA LYS A 121 -8.87 -0.99 -19.50
C LYS A 121 -7.49 -0.37 -19.36
N ILE A 122 -7.31 0.44 -18.32
CA ILE A 122 -6.03 1.05 -17.99
C ILE A 122 -5.73 0.73 -16.54
N ALA A 123 -4.54 0.20 -16.29
CA ALA A 123 -4.04 -0.06 -14.95
C ALA A 123 -2.74 0.70 -14.73
N LEU A 124 -2.61 1.34 -13.57
CA LEU A 124 -1.33 1.82 -13.09
C LEU A 124 -0.60 0.66 -12.39
N VAL A 125 0.73 0.65 -12.44
CA VAL A 125 1.56 -0.38 -11.79
C VAL A 125 2.84 0.26 -11.24
N TYR A 126 3.38 -0.24 -10.13
CA TYR A 126 4.68 0.21 -9.60
C TYR A 126 5.84 -0.07 -10.55
N GLY A 127 5.86 -1.22 -11.23
CA GLY A 127 7.00 -1.62 -12.06
C GLY A 127 6.83 -3.01 -12.67
N GLN A 128 7.92 -3.52 -13.24
CA GLN A 128 7.93 -4.75 -14.06
C GLN A 128 7.37 -5.97 -13.31
N LYS A 129 7.63 -6.08 -12.01
CA LYS A 129 7.09 -7.19 -11.20
C LYS A 129 5.58 -7.35 -11.30
N MET A 130 4.82 -6.26 -11.29
CA MET A 130 3.36 -6.35 -11.41
C MET A 130 2.92 -6.64 -12.84
N ILE A 131 3.66 -6.17 -13.85
CA ILE A 131 3.40 -6.53 -15.25
C ILE A 131 3.55 -8.04 -15.42
N ASP A 132 4.65 -8.62 -14.92
CA ASP A 132 4.90 -10.06 -15.00
C ASP A 132 3.81 -10.86 -14.26
N PHE A 133 3.32 -10.34 -13.13
CA PHE A 133 2.20 -10.94 -12.42
C PHE A 133 0.89 -10.86 -13.22
N PHE A 134 0.60 -9.72 -13.87
CA PHE A 134 -0.56 -9.58 -14.76
C PHE A 134 -0.49 -10.52 -15.97
N ILE A 135 0.70 -10.72 -16.54
CA ILE A 135 0.92 -11.69 -17.63
C ILE A 135 0.65 -13.12 -17.12
N GLU A 136 1.24 -13.51 -15.99
CA GLU A 136 1.04 -14.83 -15.38
C GLU A 136 -0.45 -15.12 -15.12
N LYS A 137 -1.19 -14.11 -14.68
CA LYS A 137 -2.63 -14.19 -14.38
C LYS A 137 -3.55 -13.89 -15.56
N LYS A 138 -2.98 -13.73 -16.77
CA LYS A 138 -3.71 -13.47 -18.03
C LYS A 138 -4.57 -12.19 -18.01
N VAL A 139 -4.17 -11.20 -17.22
CA VAL A 139 -4.82 -9.89 -17.10
C VAL A 139 -4.21 -8.88 -18.09
N TYR A 140 -2.93 -9.03 -18.43
CA TYR A 140 -2.19 -8.03 -19.20
C TYR A 140 -2.74 -7.84 -20.62
N ASP A 141 -3.03 -8.93 -21.32
CA ASP A 141 -3.36 -8.91 -22.76
C ASP A 141 -4.63 -8.12 -23.11
N GLN A 142 -5.55 -7.95 -22.14
CA GLN A 142 -6.79 -7.19 -22.35
C GLN A 142 -6.68 -5.70 -21.98
N LEU A 143 -5.59 -5.29 -21.31
CA LEU A 143 -5.35 -3.89 -20.99
C LEU A 143 -5.04 -3.11 -22.26
N TYR A 144 -5.67 -1.95 -22.41
CA TYR A 144 -5.24 -0.94 -23.36
C TYR A 144 -3.85 -0.42 -22.98
N ALA A 145 -3.61 -0.22 -21.68
CA ALA A 145 -2.31 0.18 -21.16
C ALA A 145 -2.08 -0.25 -19.71
N ALA A 146 -0.84 -0.64 -19.41
CA ALA A 146 -0.29 -0.70 -18.06
C ALA A 146 0.78 0.39 -17.90
N ILE A 147 0.55 1.36 -17.01
CA ILE A 147 1.44 2.53 -16.85
C ILE A 147 2.32 2.36 -15.61
N ILE A 148 3.63 2.30 -15.80
CA ILE A 148 4.60 2.21 -14.70
C ILE A 148 4.75 3.57 -14.00
N LEU A 149 4.42 3.60 -12.70
CA LEU A 149 4.53 4.74 -11.80
C LEU A 149 5.91 4.88 -11.16
N GLY A 150 6.63 3.77 -10.98
CA GLY A 150 7.78 3.70 -10.08
C GLY A 150 7.41 3.98 -8.63
N ASN A 151 8.39 4.29 -7.78
CA ASN A 151 8.15 4.57 -6.37
C ASN A 151 7.67 6.03 -6.12
N TYR A 152 6.57 6.43 -6.76
CA TYR A 152 6.06 7.80 -6.73
C TYR A 152 5.73 8.30 -5.29
N ARG A 153 5.38 7.39 -4.37
CA ARG A 153 5.14 7.70 -2.96
C ARG A 153 6.41 8.05 -2.21
N TRP A 154 7.50 7.32 -2.44
CA TRP A 154 8.82 7.68 -1.92
C TRP A 154 9.28 9.04 -2.44
N GLU A 155 9.11 9.29 -3.74
CA GLU A 155 9.49 10.58 -4.34
C GLU A 155 8.70 11.74 -3.73
N PHE A 156 7.40 11.54 -3.52
CA PHE A 156 6.57 12.53 -2.83
C PHE A 156 7.03 12.77 -1.39
N TYR A 157 7.22 11.72 -0.58
CA TYR A 157 7.75 11.87 0.77
C TYR A 157 9.12 12.58 0.78
N SER A 158 10.01 12.20 -0.13
CA SER A 158 11.37 12.75 -0.22
C SER A 158 11.38 14.26 -0.42
N GLU A 159 10.45 14.79 -1.20
CA GLU A 159 10.29 16.23 -1.42
C GLU A 159 9.60 16.95 -0.25
N HIS A 160 8.85 16.21 0.58
CA HIS A 160 8.05 16.76 1.68
C HIS A 160 8.56 16.36 3.06
N LYS A 161 9.84 15.94 3.17
CA LYS A 161 10.46 15.52 4.45
C LYS A 161 10.31 16.56 5.57
N ALA A 162 10.41 17.84 5.23
CA ALA A 162 10.26 18.92 6.20
C ALA A 162 8.89 18.94 6.90
N PHE A 163 7.84 18.45 6.24
CA PHE A 163 6.51 18.27 6.85
C PHE A 163 6.40 16.92 7.55
N TYR A 164 6.83 15.84 6.89
CA TYR A 164 6.55 14.49 7.35
C TYR A 164 7.46 13.99 8.48
N ASP A 165 8.74 14.39 8.52
CA ASP A 165 9.65 13.92 9.57
C ASP A 165 9.23 14.43 10.96
N PRO A 166 8.90 15.73 11.15
CA PRO A 166 8.34 16.20 12.42
C PRO A 166 6.99 15.56 12.76
N LEU A 167 6.16 15.28 11.75
CA LEU A 167 4.86 14.64 11.95
C LEU A 167 5.01 13.22 12.49
N ALA A 168 5.86 12.40 11.86
CA ALA A 168 6.16 11.05 12.33
C ALA A 168 6.84 11.08 13.71
N GLN A 169 7.73 12.04 13.94
CA GLN A 169 8.34 12.22 15.26
C GLN A 169 7.28 12.51 16.34
N LYS A 170 6.34 13.41 16.08
CA LYS A 170 5.28 13.80 17.02
C LYS A 170 4.25 12.70 17.26
N GLU A 171 3.83 12.00 16.21
CA GLU A 171 2.72 11.05 16.29
C GLU A 171 3.17 9.64 16.66
N ILE A 172 4.40 9.27 16.33
CA ILE A 172 4.92 7.92 16.50
C ILE A 172 6.12 7.93 17.46
N PHE A 173 7.24 8.49 17.03
CA PHE A 173 8.52 8.21 17.69
C PHE A 173 8.67 8.88 19.07
N SER A 174 7.99 9.99 19.34
CA SER A 174 7.98 10.62 20.67
C SER A 174 7.23 9.82 21.73
N LYS A 175 6.45 8.80 21.33
CA LYS A 175 5.75 7.89 22.24
C LYS A 175 6.65 6.77 22.75
N LEU A 176 7.84 6.62 22.16
CA LEU A 176 8.81 5.60 22.52
C LEU A 176 9.99 6.24 23.27
N PRO A 177 10.62 5.52 24.22
CA PRO A 177 11.86 5.97 24.82
C PRO A 177 12.99 5.96 23.80
N ARG A 178 14.09 6.63 24.14
CA ARG A 178 15.33 6.46 23.39
C ARG A 178 15.81 5.01 23.52
N GLY A 179 15.90 4.30 22.40
CA GLY A 179 16.43 2.94 22.30
C GLY A 179 17.63 2.89 21.36
N GLU A 180 18.34 1.76 21.38
CA GLU A 180 19.42 1.46 20.45
C GLU A 180 18.92 1.09 19.06
N LYS A 181 17.77 0.40 18.99
CA LYS A 181 17.12 0.02 17.74
C LYS A 181 15.61 0.17 17.84
N THR A 182 14.96 0.52 16.74
CA THR A 182 13.50 0.51 16.58
C THR A 182 13.12 -0.46 15.48
N ILE A 183 12.34 -1.47 15.81
CA ILE A 183 11.82 -2.47 14.87
C ILE A 183 10.40 -2.08 14.47
N LEU A 184 10.10 -2.11 13.17
CA LEU A 184 8.73 -2.15 12.68
C LEU A 184 8.32 -3.60 12.46
N TYR A 185 7.35 -4.08 13.22
CA TYR A 185 6.61 -5.30 12.93
C TYR A 185 5.32 -4.97 12.16
N ALA A 186 5.25 -5.37 10.89
CA ALA A 186 4.10 -5.12 10.01
C ALA A 186 3.49 -6.45 9.49
N PRO A 187 2.78 -7.20 10.34
CA PRO A 187 2.16 -8.45 9.92
C PRO A 187 0.95 -8.19 9.01
N THR A 188 0.66 -9.18 8.18
CA THR A 188 -0.59 -9.25 7.43
C THR A 188 -1.76 -9.67 8.32
N TRP A 189 -2.95 -9.72 7.75
CA TRP A 189 -4.17 -10.19 8.41
C TRP A 189 -4.49 -11.65 8.04
N HIS A 190 -5.38 -12.28 8.80
CA HIS A 190 -5.78 -13.67 8.57
C HIS A 190 -6.73 -13.78 7.36
N ASP A 191 -6.13 -13.82 6.17
CA ASP A 191 -6.79 -13.97 4.88
C ASP A 191 -6.89 -15.44 4.45
N VAL A 192 -7.34 -15.67 3.21
CA VAL A 192 -7.48 -17.01 2.61
C VAL A 192 -6.16 -17.77 2.52
N GLU A 193 -5.03 -17.07 2.40
CA GLU A 193 -3.70 -17.68 2.35
C GLU A 193 -3.13 -17.98 3.75
N LYS A 194 -3.83 -17.56 4.83
CA LYS A 194 -3.46 -17.78 6.24
C LYS A 194 -1.99 -17.44 6.49
N SER A 195 -1.55 -16.31 5.94
CA SER A 195 -0.16 -15.88 5.92
C SER A 195 0.27 -15.08 7.14
N SER A 196 -0.70 -14.59 7.94
CA SER A 196 -0.43 -13.77 9.12
C SER A 196 0.34 -14.53 10.21
N SER A 197 1.44 -13.92 10.68
CA SER A 197 2.21 -14.39 11.84
C SER A 197 1.81 -13.72 13.16
N LEU A 198 0.81 -12.83 13.16
CA LEU A 198 0.50 -11.95 14.29
C LEU A 198 0.18 -12.73 15.57
N LYS A 199 -0.67 -13.75 15.47
CA LYS A 199 -1.14 -14.52 16.62
C LYS A 199 -0.01 -15.29 17.31
N GLU A 200 0.87 -15.90 16.53
CA GLU A 200 1.96 -16.75 17.02
C GLU A 200 3.18 -15.93 17.44
N ALA A 201 3.52 -14.87 16.70
CA ALA A 201 4.72 -14.09 16.95
C ALA A 201 4.53 -13.01 18.01
N TRP A 202 3.36 -12.37 18.11
CA TRP A 202 3.18 -11.20 18.99
C TRP A 202 3.51 -11.48 20.47
N PRO A 203 3.01 -12.58 21.09
CA PRO A 203 3.35 -12.88 22.48
C PRO A 203 4.86 -13.12 22.68
N LEU A 204 5.50 -13.81 21.73
CA LEU A 204 6.94 -14.13 21.78
C LEU A 204 7.81 -12.88 21.60
N LEU A 205 7.43 -12.00 20.67
CA LEU A 205 8.10 -10.73 20.44
C LEU A 205 8.04 -9.86 21.69
N LEU A 206 6.88 -9.80 22.34
CA LEU A 206 6.71 -9.06 23.57
C LEU A 206 7.53 -9.66 24.73
N GLU A 207 7.56 -10.99 24.87
CA GLU A 207 8.31 -11.66 25.95
C GLU A 207 9.82 -11.51 25.80
N LYS A 208 10.33 -11.52 24.56
CA LYS A 208 11.77 -11.57 24.26
C LYS A 208 12.39 -10.24 23.86
N LEU A 209 11.59 -9.17 23.77
CA LEU A 209 12.06 -7.83 23.38
C LEU A 209 13.16 -7.33 24.35
N PRO A 210 14.37 -6.99 23.86
CA PRO A 210 15.39 -6.37 24.69
C PRO A 210 14.94 -5.02 25.26
N ASP A 211 15.29 -4.73 26.52
CA ASP A 211 14.87 -3.50 27.22
C ASP A 211 15.34 -2.19 26.53
N ASN A 212 16.43 -2.26 25.78
CA ASN A 212 17.01 -1.13 25.05
C ASN A 212 16.53 -1.03 23.60
N TRP A 213 15.63 -1.91 23.15
CA TRP A 213 15.06 -1.89 21.79
C TRP A 213 13.60 -1.48 21.85
N ASN A 214 13.14 -0.81 20.80
CA ASN A 214 11.75 -0.43 20.60
C ASN A 214 11.08 -1.36 19.57
N LEU A 215 9.81 -1.68 19.78
CA LEU A 215 8.99 -2.46 18.86
C LEU A 215 7.70 -1.71 18.51
N ILE A 216 7.54 -1.41 17.22
CA ILE A 216 6.32 -0.83 16.67
C ILE A 216 5.54 -1.93 15.97
N LEU A 217 4.35 -2.26 16.44
CA LEU A 217 3.40 -3.10 15.70
C LEU A 217 2.48 -2.21 14.88
N LYS A 218 2.55 -2.29 13.54
CA LYS A 218 1.57 -1.65 12.66
C LYS A 218 0.52 -2.67 12.23
N LEU A 219 -0.72 -2.50 12.71
CA LEU A 219 -1.82 -3.38 12.34
C LEU A 219 -2.22 -3.19 10.88
N HIS A 220 -2.60 -4.30 10.25
CA HIS A 220 -3.22 -4.26 8.94
C HIS A 220 -4.66 -3.72 9.06
N PRO A 221 -5.12 -2.84 8.17
CA PRO A 221 -6.48 -2.26 8.20
C PRO A 221 -7.60 -3.31 8.32
N ASN A 222 -7.54 -4.40 7.54
CA ASN A 222 -8.51 -5.50 7.65
C ASN A 222 -8.49 -6.25 9.01
N ALA A 223 -7.40 -6.16 9.79
CA ALA A 223 -7.38 -6.71 11.14
C ALA A 223 -8.23 -5.88 12.12
N LEU A 224 -8.42 -4.58 11.83
CA LEU A 224 -9.21 -3.65 12.65
C LEU A 224 -10.71 -3.98 12.63
N GLN A 225 -11.18 -4.76 11.66
CA GLN A 225 -12.57 -5.24 11.59
C GLN A 225 -12.93 -6.22 12.71
N LYS A 226 -11.97 -6.62 13.56
CA LYS A 226 -12.17 -7.51 14.72
C LYS A 226 -11.78 -6.79 16.01
N PRO A 227 -12.63 -5.89 16.55
CA PRO A 227 -12.28 -5.01 17.66
C PRO A 227 -11.79 -5.78 18.91
N HIS A 228 -12.43 -6.90 19.24
CA HIS A 228 -12.00 -7.73 20.38
C HIS A 228 -10.58 -8.31 20.24
N GLU A 229 -10.12 -8.59 19.02
CA GLU A 229 -8.75 -9.06 18.80
C GLU A 229 -7.75 -7.89 18.90
N VAL A 230 -8.15 -6.71 18.44
CA VAL A 230 -7.36 -5.47 18.59
C VAL A 230 -7.20 -5.10 20.07
N GLU A 231 -8.27 -5.18 20.87
CA GLU A 231 -8.23 -4.95 22.32
C GLU A 231 -7.24 -5.89 23.02
N LYS A 232 -7.24 -7.18 22.68
CA LYS A 232 -6.28 -8.16 23.22
C LYS A 232 -4.84 -7.79 22.87
N ILE A 233 -4.59 -7.35 21.64
CA ILE A 233 -3.26 -6.93 21.19
C ILE A 233 -2.74 -5.77 22.04
N HIS A 234 -3.58 -4.76 22.29
CA HIS A 234 -3.24 -3.63 23.15
C HIS A 234 -3.02 -4.05 24.59
N HIS A 235 -3.90 -4.88 25.15
CA HIS A 235 -3.78 -5.37 26.53
C HIS A 235 -2.45 -6.09 26.78
N LEU A 236 -1.97 -6.91 25.83
CA LEU A 236 -0.68 -7.60 25.94
C LEU A 236 0.53 -6.62 25.94
N ALA A 237 0.37 -5.43 25.35
CA ALA A 237 1.40 -4.41 25.25
C ALA A 237 1.32 -3.32 26.32
N GLU A 238 0.22 -3.21 27.07
CA GLU A 238 -0.13 -2.06 27.90
C GLU A 238 0.96 -1.66 28.92
N ASN A 239 1.71 -2.64 29.44
CA ASN A 239 2.74 -2.43 30.45
C ASN A 239 4.17 -2.29 29.88
N LYS A 240 4.33 -2.20 28.55
CA LYS A 240 5.65 -2.11 27.89
C LYS A 240 5.87 -0.74 27.25
N LYS A 241 6.65 0.10 27.95
CA LYS A 241 6.99 1.47 27.49
C LYS A 241 7.73 1.54 26.15
N ASN A 242 8.44 0.48 25.76
CA ASN A 242 9.21 0.37 24.52
C ASN A 242 8.42 -0.34 23.40
N VAL A 243 7.11 -0.48 23.55
CA VAL A 243 6.22 -1.06 22.55
C VAL A 243 5.16 -0.04 22.16
N LEU A 244 4.89 0.08 20.87
CA LEU A 244 3.82 0.92 20.33
C LEU A 244 2.98 0.13 19.33
N VAL A 245 1.67 0.07 19.54
CA VAL A 245 0.71 -0.47 18.58
C VAL A 245 0.09 0.68 17.80
N ILE A 246 0.16 0.63 16.47
CA ILE A 246 -0.36 1.64 15.55
C ILE A 246 -1.48 1.01 14.72
N GLU A 247 -2.68 1.58 14.82
CA GLU A 247 -3.84 1.17 14.03
C GLU A 247 -3.92 1.92 12.69
N SER A 248 -3.69 3.24 12.72
CA SER A 248 -3.63 4.09 11.53
C SER A 248 -2.42 5.02 11.55
N PHE A 249 -1.77 5.11 10.40
CA PHE A 249 -0.77 6.10 10.01
C PHE A 249 -0.58 5.94 8.50
N PRO A 250 -1.41 6.60 7.67
CA PRO A 250 -1.39 6.41 6.22
C PRO A 250 -0.04 6.67 5.54
N PRO A 251 0.68 7.79 5.80
CA PRO A 251 1.93 8.05 5.09
C PRO A 251 3.00 7.07 5.56
N ILE A 252 3.29 6.05 4.75
CA ILE A 252 4.09 4.91 5.22
C ILE A 252 5.59 5.24 5.30
N TYR A 253 6.11 6.01 4.34
CA TYR A 253 7.54 6.32 4.23
C TYR A 253 8.15 7.06 5.43
N PRO A 254 7.49 8.04 6.05
CA PRO A 254 7.96 8.68 7.28
C PRO A 254 8.15 7.67 8.44
N LEU A 255 7.23 6.71 8.58
CA LEU A 255 7.34 5.63 9.56
C LEU A 255 8.52 4.71 9.24
N LEU A 256 8.67 4.31 7.97
CA LEU A 256 9.76 3.44 7.54
C LEU A 256 11.14 4.11 7.65
N ASN A 257 11.21 5.43 7.44
CA ASN A 257 12.46 6.19 7.56
C ASN A 257 13.02 6.16 8.97
N GLY A 258 12.16 6.24 9.98
CA GLY A 258 12.56 6.30 11.39
C GLY A 258 12.77 4.95 12.10
N VAL A 259 12.61 3.82 11.42
CA VAL A 259 12.86 2.48 12.00
C VAL A 259 14.18 1.90 11.50
N ASP A 260 14.85 1.07 12.29
CA ASP A 260 16.15 0.48 11.96
C ASP A 260 16.04 -0.88 11.27
N ILE A 261 14.96 -1.62 11.57
CA ILE A 261 14.76 -3.00 11.11
C ILE A 261 13.29 -3.18 10.73
N TYR A 262 13.07 -3.86 9.60
CA TYR A 262 11.75 -4.37 9.23
C TYR A 262 11.60 -5.83 9.66
N LEU A 263 10.50 -6.12 10.35
CA LEU A 263 10.00 -7.45 10.64
C LEU A 263 8.62 -7.59 10.02
N GLY A 264 8.39 -8.61 9.21
CA GLY A 264 7.09 -8.80 8.58
C GLY A 264 6.86 -10.24 8.20
N ASP A 265 5.73 -10.49 7.55
CA ASP A 265 5.40 -11.74 6.89
C ASP A 265 5.31 -11.48 5.38
N MET A 266 4.10 -11.35 4.81
CA MET A 266 3.82 -11.12 3.39
C MET A 266 3.21 -9.73 3.12
N SER A 267 3.52 -8.75 3.96
CA SER A 267 3.00 -7.39 3.84
C SER A 267 3.67 -6.62 2.69
N SER A 268 2.87 -5.90 1.90
CA SER A 268 3.37 -5.04 0.82
C SER A 268 4.29 -3.92 1.31
N ILE A 269 4.18 -3.52 2.58
CA ILE A 269 5.07 -2.53 3.23
C ILE A 269 6.53 -2.97 3.15
N GLY A 270 6.81 -4.27 3.13
CA GLY A 270 8.19 -4.74 3.00
C GLY A 270 8.83 -4.36 1.67
N TYR A 271 8.06 -4.27 0.58
CA TYR A 271 8.56 -3.73 -0.69
C TYR A 271 8.88 -2.24 -0.59
N ASP A 272 8.06 -1.45 0.11
CA ASP A 272 8.36 -0.03 0.37
C ASP A 272 9.64 0.14 1.20
N PHE A 273 9.91 -0.78 2.12
CA PHE A 273 11.07 -0.74 3.01
C PHE A 273 12.41 -0.97 2.28
N LEU A 274 12.41 -1.62 1.11
CA LEU A 274 13.61 -1.81 0.27
C LEU A 274 14.32 -0.48 -0.03
N THR A 275 13.56 0.62 -0.07
CA THR A 275 14.04 1.99 -0.26
C THR A 275 15.16 2.38 0.72
N PHE A 276 15.13 1.87 1.95
CA PHE A 276 16.04 2.27 3.01
C PHE A 276 17.30 1.41 3.09
N LYS A 277 17.37 0.29 2.36
CA LYS A 277 18.50 -0.66 2.39
C LYS A 277 18.90 -1.10 3.80
N LYS A 278 17.88 -1.25 4.67
CA LYS A 278 18.01 -1.65 6.07
C LYS A 278 17.74 -3.15 6.22
N PRO A 279 18.18 -3.77 7.33
CA PRO A 279 17.92 -5.19 7.59
C PRO A 279 16.44 -5.55 7.60
N MET A 280 16.12 -6.72 7.04
CA MET A 280 14.76 -7.25 6.93
C MET A 280 14.70 -8.68 7.47
N PHE A 281 13.64 -8.98 8.20
CA PHE A 281 13.36 -10.30 8.77
C PHE A 281 11.92 -10.70 8.42
N PHE A 282 11.73 -11.95 8.03
CA PHE A 282 10.46 -12.45 7.53
C PHE A 282 9.99 -13.68 8.32
N LEU A 283 8.83 -13.58 8.93
CA LEU A 283 8.16 -14.62 9.70
C LEU A 283 7.41 -15.57 8.75
N ASN A 284 8.06 -16.68 8.41
CA ASN A 284 7.56 -17.70 7.50
C ASN A 284 6.61 -18.68 8.21
N GLN A 285 5.43 -18.18 8.57
CA GLN A 285 4.44 -18.89 9.37
C GLN A 285 4.13 -20.30 8.84
N ASN A 286 4.02 -20.43 7.52
CA ASN A 286 3.62 -21.66 6.85
C ASN A 286 4.82 -22.51 6.38
N LYS A 287 6.05 -22.18 6.81
CA LYS A 287 7.29 -22.90 6.47
C LYS A 287 7.46 -23.13 4.95
N ARG A 288 7.01 -22.18 4.13
CA ARG A 288 7.05 -22.24 2.67
C ARG A 288 8.50 -22.14 2.17
N ASP A 289 8.81 -22.77 1.04
CA ASP A 289 10.16 -22.79 0.47
C ASP A 289 10.44 -21.47 -0.28
N VAL A 290 11.22 -20.57 0.33
CA VAL A 290 11.58 -19.25 -0.23
C VAL A 290 12.22 -19.37 -1.62
N ALA A 291 12.95 -20.45 -1.91
CA ALA A 291 13.65 -20.61 -3.18
C ALA A 291 12.72 -21.01 -4.33
N LYS A 292 11.58 -21.63 -4.03
CA LYS A 292 10.65 -22.17 -5.04
C LYS A 292 9.34 -21.40 -5.13
N ASP A 293 8.98 -20.73 -4.06
CA ASP A 293 7.68 -20.11 -3.93
C ASP A 293 7.70 -18.66 -4.41
N LYS A 294 7.10 -18.42 -5.58
CA LYS A 294 6.94 -17.07 -6.14
C LYS A 294 6.18 -16.12 -5.21
N GLY A 295 5.30 -16.65 -4.38
CA GLY A 295 4.58 -15.87 -3.36
C GLY A 295 5.43 -15.53 -2.14
N LEU A 296 6.75 -15.81 -2.14
CA LEU A 296 7.71 -15.36 -1.13
C LEU A 296 8.87 -14.58 -1.76
N TYR A 297 8.67 -13.95 -2.93
CA TYR A 297 9.76 -13.29 -3.65
C TYR A 297 10.52 -12.26 -2.80
N LEU A 298 9.80 -11.48 -1.98
CA LEU A 298 10.40 -10.51 -1.07
C LEU A 298 11.29 -11.14 0.01
N PHE A 299 11.02 -12.38 0.43
CA PHE A 299 11.77 -13.05 1.52
C PHE A 299 13.24 -13.23 1.17
N ARG A 300 13.59 -13.19 -0.13
CA ARG A 300 14.97 -13.20 -0.61
C ARG A 300 15.79 -11.98 -0.15
N CYS A 301 15.12 -10.91 0.30
CA CYS A 301 15.73 -9.65 0.73
C CYS A 301 16.14 -9.60 2.21
N GLY A 302 16.01 -10.72 2.93
CA GLY A 302 16.25 -10.76 4.36
C GLY A 302 16.30 -12.17 4.93
N VAL A 303 16.34 -12.26 6.26
CA VAL A 303 16.38 -13.55 6.97
C VAL A 303 14.96 -14.09 7.10
N SER A 304 14.70 -15.27 6.55
CA SER A 304 13.44 -16.00 6.74
C SER A 304 13.51 -16.87 7.99
N LEU A 305 12.57 -16.68 8.91
CA LEU A 305 12.47 -17.37 10.20
C LEU A 305 11.24 -18.27 10.20
N LYS A 306 11.40 -19.52 10.64
CA LYS A 306 10.28 -20.45 10.89
C LYS A 306 9.68 -20.20 12.27
N PRO A 307 8.44 -20.66 12.55
CA PRO A 307 7.78 -20.49 13.84
C PRO A 307 8.62 -20.91 15.06
N GLU A 308 9.38 -22.00 14.95
CA GLU A 308 10.30 -22.48 15.99
C GLU A 308 11.45 -21.51 16.32
N GLU A 309 11.73 -20.54 15.44
CA GLU A 309 12.81 -19.56 15.59
C GLU A 309 12.30 -18.22 16.14
N TYR A 310 10.98 -18.00 16.24
CA TYR A 310 10.41 -16.71 16.63
C TYR A 310 10.85 -16.27 18.03
N ALA A 311 11.04 -17.21 18.96
CA ALA A 311 11.54 -16.91 20.31
C ALA A 311 12.99 -16.39 20.32
N ASN A 312 13.74 -16.61 19.24
CA ASN A 312 15.14 -16.21 19.09
C ASN A 312 15.32 -15.07 18.07
N VAL A 313 14.23 -14.44 17.62
CA VAL A 313 14.26 -13.42 16.56
C VAL A 313 15.27 -12.31 16.84
N PHE A 314 15.31 -11.77 18.06
CA PHE A 314 16.21 -10.65 18.40
C PHE A 314 17.68 -11.05 18.45
N SER A 315 18.02 -12.29 18.81
CA SER A 315 19.41 -12.77 18.76
C SER A 315 19.86 -13.02 17.32
N LEU A 316 18.94 -13.45 16.44
CA LEU A 316 19.19 -13.62 15.00
C LEU A 316 19.31 -12.28 14.26
N MET A 317 18.85 -11.17 14.85
CA MET A 317 18.98 -9.81 14.31
C MET A 317 20.37 -9.17 14.48
N GLN A 318 21.36 -9.95 14.91
CA GLN A 318 22.76 -9.52 15.04
C GLN A 318 23.61 -9.82 13.78
N ASP A 319 22.98 -10.34 12.72
CA ASP A 319 23.62 -10.69 11.45
C ASP A 319 24.16 -9.46 10.67
N ASP A 320 25.06 -9.69 9.71
CA ASP A 320 25.65 -8.64 8.86
C ASP A 320 24.56 -7.82 8.12
N PRO A 321 24.44 -6.51 8.38
CA PRO A 321 23.42 -5.67 7.74
C PRO A 321 23.57 -5.55 6.22
N ASN A 322 24.76 -5.85 5.68
CA ASN A 322 25.04 -5.71 4.25
C ASN A 322 24.77 -6.99 3.45
N ARG A 323 24.53 -8.12 4.12
CA ARG A 323 24.37 -9.44 3.50
C ARG A 323 23.35 -9.47 2.36
N PHE A 324 22.27 -8.70 2.47
CA PHE A 324 21.16 -8.70 1.53
C PHE A 324 21.11 -7.46 0.62
N GLN A 325 22.05 -6.50 0.74
CA GLN A 325 21.94 -5.22 0.00
C GLN A 325 21.86 -5.41 -1.51
N LYS A 326 22.69 -6.28 -2.09
CA LYS A 326 22.67 -6.53 -3.54
C LYS A 326 21.31 -7.05 -4.01
N ILE A 327 20.74 -8.04 -3.32
CA ILE A 327 19.44 -8.59 -3.69
C ILE A 327 18.30 -7.61 -3.40
N GLN A 328 18.41 -6.80 -2.35
CA GLN A 328 17.47 -5.71 -2.07
C GLN A 328 17.45 -4.69 -3.22
N GLU A 329 18.61 -4.31 -3.75
CA GLU A 329 18.72 -3.40 -4.90
C GLU A 329 18.15 -4.01 -6.19
N GLU A 330 18.46 -5.27 -6.48
CA GLU A 330 17.90 -6.00 -7.62
C GLU A 330 16.37 -6.09 -7.54
N VAL A 331 15.84 -6.41 -6.36
CA VAL A 331 14.39 -6.52 -6.14
C VAL A 331 13.73 -5.13 -6.19
N TYR A 332 14.35 -4.10 -5.63
CA TYR A 332 13.87 -2.72 -5.74
C TYR A 332 13.75 -2.29 -7.21
N ALA A 333 14.79 -2.54 -8.02
CA ALA A 333 14.78 -2.23 -9.44
C ALA A 333 13.70 -2.99 -10.21
N TYR A 334 13.44 -4.26 -9.87
CA TYR A 334 12.36 -5.03 -10.49
C TYR A 334 10.95 -4.54 -10.08
N VAL A 335 10.80 -4.07 -8.85
CA VAL A 335 9.52 -3.65 -8.25
C VAL A 335 9.12 -2.24 -8.66
N PHE A 336 10.07 -1.30 -8.65
CA PHE A 336 9.83 0.13 -8.88
C PHE A 336 10.52 0.66 -10.13
N GLY A 337 11.49 -0.05 -10.69
CA GLY A 337 12.26 0.46 -11.83
C GLY A 337 13.08 1.70 -11.49
N GLU A 338 13.42 2.45 -12.54
CA GLU A 338 14.14 3.71 -12.42
C GLU A 338 13.19 4.84 -12.03
N LYS A 339 13.74 5.85 -11.32
CA LYS A 339 13.02 7.08 -11.01
C LYS A 339 12.58 7.77 -12.30
N ARG A 340 11.31 8.18 -12.32
CA ARG A 340 10.73 8.95 -13.43
C ARG A 340 10.42 10.38 -12.99
N PRO A 341 10.71 11.41 -13.81
CA PRO A 341 10.28 12.76 -13.55
C PRO A 341 8.75 12.85 -13.41
N LYS A 342 8.27 13.63 -12.45
CA LYS A 342 6.83 13.77 -12.16
C LYS A 342 6.02 14.26 -13.36
N GLU A 343 6.53 15.28 -14.05
CA GLU A 343 5.87 15.83 -15.24
C GLU A 343 5.79 14.82 -16.38
N GLU A 344 6.82 13.99 -16.57
CA GLU A 344 6.80 12.91 -17.56
C GLU A 344 5.73 11.87 -17.20
N LEU A 345 5.68 11.45 -15.94
CA LEU A 345 4.69 10.50 -15.45
C LEU A 345 3.26 11.04 -15.61
N LYS A 346 3.03 12.29 -15.20
CA LYS A 346 1.76 13.00 -15.36
C LYS A 346 1.32 13.06 -16.82
N GLN A 347 2.21 13.52 -17.70
CA GLN A 347 1.92 13.61 -19.14
C GLN A 347 1.63 12.24 -19.75
N LYS A 348 2.36 11.20 -19.33
CA LYS A 348 2.13 9.82 -19.79
C LYS A 348 0.75 9.30 -19.38
N ILE A 349 0.32 9.55 -18.15
CA ILE A 349 -1.03 9.17 -17.68
C ILE A 349 -2.09 9.91 -18.49
N ILE A 350 -1.96 11.24 -18.62
CA ILE A 350 -2.93 12.10 -19.32
C ILE A 350 -3.09 11.68 -20.78
N THR A 351 -1.99 11.62 -21.52
CA THR A 351 -2.02 11.24 -22.94
C THR A 351 -2.57 9.84 -23.18
N THR A 352 -2.37 8.91 -22.23
CA THR A 352 -2.86 7.54 -22.37
C THR A 352 -4.38 7.47 -22.25
N TYR A 353 -4.97 8.10 -21.23
CA TYR A 353 -6.43 8.07 -21.07
C TYR A 353 -7.13 8.95 -22.11
N GLU A 354 -6.54 10.07 -22.53
CA GLU A 354 -7.09 10.94 -23.58
C GLU A 354 -7.20 10.17 -24.90
N ARG A 355 -6.12 9.46 -25.26
CA ARG A 355 -6.11 8.61 -26.45
C ARG A 355 -7.12 7.47 -26.37
N PHE A 356 -7.19 6.79 -25.22
CA PHE A 356 -8.18 5.71 -25.02
C PHE A 356 -9.61 6.23 -25.22
N LEU A 357 -9.96 7.37 -24.61
CA LEU A 357 -11.28 7.96 -24.75
C LEU A 357 -11.56 8.35 -26.20
N GLU A 358 -10.60 8.97 -26.88
CA GLU A 358 -10.73 9.31 -28.31
C GLU A 358 -10.95 8.08 -29.18
N ASP A 359 -10.17 7.01 -28.99
CA ASP A 359 -10.30 5.75 -29.73
C ASP A 359 -11.68 5.11 -29.50
N GLU A 360 -12.21 5.13 -28.27
CA GLU A 360 -13.56 4.63 -27.94
C GLU A 360 -14.68 5.50 -28.54
N PHE A 361 -14.50 6.82 -28.62
CA PHE A 361 -15.47 7.71 -29.27
C PHE A 361 -15.60 7.44 -30.78
N TYR A 362 -14.58 6.89 -31.44
CA TYR A 362 -14.66 6.48 -32.86
C TYR A 362 -15.29 5.09 -33.06
N LEU A 363 -15.62 4.37 -31.98
CA LEU A 363 -16.27 3.05 -32.02
C LEU A 363 -17.81 3.13 -31.87
N PHE A 364 -18.36 4.32 -31.68
CA PHE A 364 -19.80 4.64 -31.69
C PHE A 364 -20.12 5.61 -32.83
#